data_AF-A0A2T3LAH4-F1
#
_entry.id   AF-A0A2T3LAH4-F1
#
_cell.length_a   1.000
_cell.length_b   1.000
_cell.length_c   1.000
_cell.angle_alpha   90.00
_cell.angle_beta   90.00
_cell.angle_gamma   90.00
#
_symmetry.space_group_name_H-M   'P 1'
#
loop_
_entity.id
_entity.type
_entity.pdbx_description
1 polymer ?
#
loop_
_entity_poly.entity_id
_entity_poly.type
_entity_poly.pdbx_seq_one_letter_code
_entity_poly.pdbx_strand_id
1 'polypeptide(L)'
;MTIKSSGTISIQDIVDEFGGDAPHSLTEYYRGGGRVPDIPQNDHIPTSGTISLTDFYGAVNEIVRTITTGGLKASFGAFWGQNVPKRAIINGGVTRALLNIEPGMSGTLVIDNYGEIQGYGGSENRNGGDAIIANSDNVIINNHGAIRSGGGGGGHGGAGGRGSYPTTIRDGEQYSKGRYHYYIFGSLTSIYWNGQKIYSNQHAAFHSTSQRIGNITYYRGTFHQGTAGNGYYGVSRVRPTTSPTNGGTGGAGGRGQGYGQGKQNGSAGRTGGRNAGRGGNGGNGGTWGGNGGTGQTGANGNVSHGSVGHGGGRAGIAIRKNGHSVAINNLGTINGSVA
;
A
#
# COMPACT_ATOMS: atom_id res chain seq x y z
N MET A 1 -23.36 33.69 25.79
CA MET A 1 -22.52 34.91 25.85
C MET A 1 -21.64 34.82 27.08
N THR A 2 -20.34 35.16 26.99
CA THR A 2 -19.45 35.19 28.17
C THR A 2 -20.06 35.98 29.32
N ILE A 3 -20.15 35.38 30.52
CA ILE A 3 -20.57 36.07 31.72
C ILE A 3 -19.60 37.23 31.98
N LYS A 4 -20.14 38.38 32.41
CA LYS A 4 -19.35 39.55 32.80
C LYS A 4 -18.30 39.16 33.85
N SER A 5 -17.20 39.90 33.95
CA SER A 5 -16.17 39.68 34.97
C SER A 5 -16.34 40.58 36.21
N SER A 6 -17.23 41.57 36.14
CA SER A 6 -17.53 42.52 37.22
C SER A 6 -18.83 43.28 36.94
N GLY A 7 -19.33 44.05 37.91
CA GLY A 7 -20.47 44.95 37.75
C GLY A 7 -21.73 44.40 38.42
N THR A 8 -22.90 44.65 37.84
CA THR A 8 -24.15 44.00 38.27
C THR A 8 -24.37 42.76 37.41
N ILE A 9 -24.56 41.61 38.08
CA ILE A 9 -24.91 40.34 37.46
C ILE A 9 -26.36 39.99 37.81
N SER A 10 -27.06 39.40 36.84
CA SER A 10 -28.45 38.95 36.97
C SER A 10 -28.56 37.45 36.68
N ILE A 11 -29.64 36.82 37.13
CA ILE A 11 -29.92 35.42 36.76
C ILE A 11 -30.11 35.26 35.25
N GLN A 12 -30.58 36.32 34.55
CA GLN A 12 -30.72 36.29 33.11
C GLN A 12 -29.36 36.17 32.41
N ASP A 13 -28.32 36.84 32.91
CA ASP A 13 -26.96 36.67 32.36
C ASP A 13 -26.51 35.20 32.42
N ILE A 14 -26.86 34.48 33.50
CA ILE A 14 -26.56 33.05 33.68
C ILE A 14 -27.40 32.20 32.72
N VAL A 15 -28.70 32.48 32.62
CA VAL A 15 -29.63 31.77 31.72
C VAL A 15 -29.20 31.93 30.26
N ASP A 16 -28.77 33.12 29.85
CA ASP A 16 -28.33 33.41 28.48
C ASP A 16 -27.04 32.66 28.11
N GLU A 17 -26.20 32.30 29.08
CA GLU A 17 -24.97 31.52 28.86
C GLU A 17 -25.19 30.02 28.99
N PHE A 18 -25.89 29.55 30.03
CA PHE A 18 -26.00 28.14 30.40
C PHE A 18 -27.38 27.52 30.12
N GLY A 19 -28.33 28.28 29.58
CA GLY A 19 -29.73 27.89 29.46
C GLY A 19 -30.40 27.80 30.84
N GLY A 20 -31.48 27.05 30.98
CA GLY A 20 -32.18 26.88 32.26
C GLY A 20 -33.66 26.58 32.06
N ASP A 21 -34.30 25.91 33.00
CA ASP A 21 -35.75 25.69 32.95
C ASP A 21 -36.45 26.74 33.80
N ALA A 22 -37.57 27.28 33.31
CA ALA A 22 -38.36 28.24 34.09
C ALA A 22 -39.29 27.50 35.08
N PRO A 23 -39.46 27.99 36.32
CA PRO A 23 -38.82 29.16 36.93
C PRO A 23 -37.35 28.89 37.30
N HIS A 24 -36.48 29.85 36.98
CA HIS A 24 -35.03 29.70 37.13
C HIS A 24 -34.58 29.69 38.59
N SER A 25 -33.73 28.73 38.95
CA SER A 25 -33.11 28.61 40.27
C SER A 25 -31.59 28.50 40.13
N LEU A 26 -30.85 29.15 41.03
CA LEU A 26 -29.37 29.04 41.07
C LEU A 26 -28.88 27.60 41.25
N THR A 27 -29.70 26.75 41.88
CA THR A 27 -29.37 25.34 42.12
C THR A 27 -29.27 24.50 40.84
N GLU A 28 -29.78 24.98 39.69
CA GLU A 28 -29.60 24.33 38.38
C GLU A 28 -28.17 24.44 37.85
N TYR A 29 -27.39 25.39 38.40
CA TYR A 29 -26.12 25.83 37.83
C TYR A 29 -24.93 25.49 38.73
N TYR A 30 -25.07 24.49 39.61
CA TYR A 30 -23.89 23.94 40.28
C TYR A 30 -22.89 23.42 39.24
N ARG A 31 -21.61 23.67 39.49
CA ARG A 31 -20.52 23.13 38.67
C ARG A 31 -20.60 21.61 38.67
N GLY A 32 -20.51 20.99 37.48
CA GLY A 32 -20.65 19.55 37.31
C GLY A 32 -22.09 19.03 37.41
N GLY A 33 -23.08 19.91 37.63
CA GLY A 33 -24.51 19.58 37.70
C GLY A 33 -25.19 19.38 36.34
N GLY A 34 -24.44 19.43 35.24
CA GLY A 34 -24.91 19.16 33.87
C GLY A 34 -25.00 20.41 32.97
N ARG A 35 -25.25 21.59 33.53
CA ARG A 35 -25.28 22.87 32.79
C ARG A 35 -23.94 23.60 32.82
N VAL A 36 -23.35 23.75 34.00
CA VAL A 36 -22.06 24.42 34.18
C VAL A 36 -20.94 23.37 34.13
N PRO A 37 -20.01 23.46 33.16
CA PRO A 37 -18.94 22.49 33.06
C PRO A 37 -17.99 22.54 34.26
N ASP A 38 -17.51 21.37 34.68
CA ASP A 38 -16.55 21.20 35.75
C ASP A 38 -15.10 21.44 35.29
N ILE A 39 -14.71 22.71 35.23
CA ILE A 39 -13.39 23.16 34.77
C ILE A 39 -12.82 24.21 35.71
N PRO A 40 -11.48 24.41 35.71
CA PRO A 40 -10.82 25.39 36.57
C PRO A 40 -11.39 26.81 36.47
N GLN A 41 -11.85 27.21 35.28
CA GLN A 41 -12.48 28.51 35.04
C GLN A 41 -13.83 28.71 35.75
N ASN A 42 -14.44 27.63 36.24
CA ASN A 42 -15.71 27.66 36.94
C ASN A 42 -15.55 27.25 38.42
N ASP A 43 -14.33 27.13 38.95
CA ASP A 43 -14.07 26.58 40.29
C ASP A 43 -14.68 27.41 41.44
N HIS A 44 -14.94 28.70 41.19
CA HIS A 44 -15.67 29.59 42.11
C HIS A 44 -17.16 29.23 42.23
N ILE A 45 -17.72 28.49 41.28
CA ILE A 45 -19.08 27.97 41.37
C ILE A 45 -19.05 26.67 42.19
N PRO A 46 -19.80 26.59 43.29
CA PRO A 46 -19.83 25.39 44.12
C PRO A 46 -20.44 24.21 43.36
N THR A 47 -20.08 23.00 43.77
CA THR A 47 -20.70 21.76 43.27
C THR A 47 -21.99 21.41 44.04
N SER A 48 -22.22 22.02 45.20
CA SER A 48 -23.42 21.92 46.02
C SER A 48 -23.41 22.99 47.14
N GLY A 49 -24.55 23.20 47.80
CA GLY A 49 -24.63 24.10 48.97
C GLY A 49 -24.94 25.55 48.60
N THR A 50 -24.47 26.52 49.38
CA THR A 50 -24.78 27.93 49.10
C THR A 50 -24.16 28.36 47.78
N ILE A 51 -25.01 28.74 46.83
CA ILE A 51 -24.65 29.29 45.53
C ILE A 51 -25.22 30.69 45.40
N SER A 52 -24.45 31.60 44.81
CA SER A 52 -24.79 33.01 44.65
C SER A 52 -24.55 33.47 43.21
N LEU A 53 -25.21 34.56 42.82
CA LEU A 53 -25.00 35.15 41.49
C LEU A 53 -23.54 35.57 41.27
N THR A 54 -22.84 36.00 42.32
CA THR A 54 -21.46 36.48 42.23
C THR A 54 -20.45 35.37 41.95
N ASP A 55 -20.83 34.11 42.18
CA ASP A 55 -19.97 32.95 41.86
C ASP A 55 -19.80 32.75 40.35
N PHE A 56 -20.64 33.38 39.53
CA PHE A 56 -20.65 33.23 38.08
C PHE A 56 -19.76 34.22 37.34
N TYR A 57 -19.13 35.18 38.01
CA TYR A 57 -18.26 36.14 37.33
C TYR A 57 -17.13 35.42 36.58
N GLY A 58 -17.04 35.66 35.27
CA GLY A 58 -16.05 35.02 34.40
C GLY A 58 -16.28 33.54 34.09
N ALA A 59 -17.42 32.96 34.52
CA ALA A 59 -17.75 31.58 34.20
C ALA A 59 -17.99 31.39 32.70
N VAL A 60 -17.68 30.20 32.19
CA VAL A 60 -17.73 29.87 30.77
C VAL A 60 -18.48 28.56 30.49
N ASN A 61 -19.22 28.54 29.38
CA ASN A 61 -19.95 27.36 28.88
C ASN A 61 -19.23 26.65 27.69
N GLU A 62 -17.91 26.75 27.58
CA GLU A 62 -17.14 26.06 26.54
C GLU A 62 -15.97 25.28 27.14
N ILE A 63 -15.82 24.02 26.72
CA ILE A 63 -14.64 23.21 27.03
C ILE A 63 -13.61 23.37 25.93
N VAL A 64 -12.48 24.02 26.22
CA VAL A 64 -11.38 24.20 25.27
C VAL A 64 -10.25 23.21 25.57
N ARG A 65 -9.81 22.47 24.55
CA ARG A 65 -8.66 21.54 24.64
C ARG A 65 -7.69 21.78 23.49
N THR A 66 -6.40 21.88 23.82
CA THR A 66 -5.34 21.81 22.82
C THR A 66 -5.06 20.34 22.48
N ILE A 67 -5.08 20.01 21.19
CA ILE A 67 -4.95 18.64 20.69
C ILE A 67 -3.63 18.52 19.90
N THR A 68 -2.64 17.89 20.51
CA THR A 68 -1.35 17.62 19.87
C THR A 68 -1.28 16.20 19.32
N THR A 69 -1.77 15.23 20.10
CA THR A 69 -1.80 13.80 19.76
C THR A 69 -3.09 13.16 20.29
N GLY A 70 -3.35 11.90 19.95
CA GLY A 70 -4.53 11.17 20.43
C GLY A 70 -5.85 11.57 19.74
N GLY A 71 -6.95 10.98 20.22
CA GLY A 71 -8.32 11.20 19.75
C GLY A 71 -9.10 12.19 20.61
N LEU A 72 -10.11 12.83 20.03
CA LEU A 72 -10.85 13.92 20.67
C LEU A 72 -11.65 13.44 21.89
N LYS A 73 -12.31 12.29 21.79
CA LYS A 73 -13.06 11.72 22.90
C LYS A 73 -12.21 11.53 24.16
N ALA A 74 -10.97 11.06 24.00
CA ALA A 74 -10.05 10.90 25.12
C ALA A 74 -9.65 12.27 25.73
N SER A 75 -9.39 13.27 24.88
CA SER A 75 -9.03 14.62 25.33
C SER A 75 -10.16 15.37 26.04
N PHE A 76 -11.42 15.13 25.66
CA PHE A 76 -12.59 15.71 26.33
C PHE A 76 -13.10 14.85 27.50
N GLY A 77 -12.75 13.57 27.56
CA GLY A 77 -13.10 12.68 28.66
C GLY A 77 -14.61 12.61 28.91
N ALA A 78 -15.03 12.80 30.16
CA ALA A 78 -16.44 12.78 30.55
C ALA A 78 -17.30 13.83 29.82
N PHE A 79 -16.70 14.96 29.41
CA PHE A 79 -17.42 16.02 28.69
C PHE A 79 -17.85 15.60 27.29
N TRP A 80 -17.25 14.55 26.71
CA TRP A 80 -17.57 14.11 25.34
C TRP A 80 -19.08 13.88 25.15
N GLY A 81 -19.71 13.15 26.07
CA GLY A 81 -21.13 12.83 26.01
C GLY A 81 -22.06 13.87 26.63
N GLN A 82 -21.52 14.93 27.24
CA GLN A 82 -22.33 16.00 27.85
C GLN A 82 -22.73 17.04 26.80
N ASN A 83 -23.94 17.59 26.94
CA ASN A 83 -24.49 18.62 26.06
C ASN A 83 -23.88 20.00 26.35
N VAL A 84 -22.56 20.10 26.17
CA VAL A 84 -21.77 21.32 26.38
C VAL A 84 -20.96 21.62 25.11
N PRO A 85 -20.83 22.90 24.71
CA PRO A 85 -19.93 23.31 23.64
C PRO A 85 -18.48 22.88 23.88
N LYS A 86 -17.81 22.43 22.80
CA LYS A 86 -16.43 21.97 22.82
C LYS A 86 -15.61 22.70 21.76
N ARG A 87 -14.37 23.01 22.08
CA ARG A 87 -13.38 23.56 21.14
C ARG A 87 -12.08 22.77 21.21
N ALA A 88 -11.67 22.24 20.07
CA ALA A 88 -10.38 21.59 19.88
C ALA A 88 -9.45 22.52 19.11
N ILE A 89 -8.28 22.83 19.67
CA ILE A 89 -7.28 23.68 19.03
C ILE A 89 -6.07 22.83 18.65
N ILE A 90 -5.68 22.86 17.38
CA ILE A 90 -4.43 22.28 16.91
C ILE A 90 -3.49 23.43 16.58
N ASN A 91 -2.50 23.65 17.42
CA ASN A 91 -1.60 24.80 17.33
C ASN A 91 -0.73 24.79 16.06
N GLY A 92 -0.31 25.98 15.63
CA GLY A 92 0.71 26.11 14.59
C GLY A 92 2.00 25.37 14.97
N GLY A 93 2.64 24.74 13.99
CA GLY A 93 3.83 23.90 14.20
C GLY A 93 3.53 22.47 14.68
N VAL A 94 2.27 22.13 14.98
CA VAL A 94 1.86 20.75 15.26
C VAL A 94 1.58 20.02 13.95
N THR A 95 2.23 18.87 13.73
CA THR A 95 1.86 17.91 12.68
C THR A 95 1.39 16.63 13.35
N ARG A 96 0.18 16.16 13.02
CA ARG A 96 -0.40 14.94 13.59
C ARG A 96 -1.01 14.03 12.52
N ALA A 97 -1.13 12.76 12.87
CA ALA A 97 -1.83 11.75 12.06
C ALA A 97 -3.36 11.99 12.07
N LEU A 98 -4.14 10.98 11.65
CA LEU A 98 -5.61 11.00 11.63
C LEU A 98 -6.24 11.70 12.85
N LEU A 99 -7.16 12.64 12.61
CA LEU A 99 -8.09 13.17 13.60
C LEU A 99 -9.41 12.41 13.49
N ASN A 100 -9.69 11.56 14.46
CA ASN A 100 -10.99 10.92 14.56
C ASN A 100 -11.89 11.79 15.47
N ILE A 101 -13.07 12.13 14.97
CA ILE A 101 -14.16 12.68 15.77
C ILE A 101 -15.07 11.48 16.03
N GLU A 102 -14.88 10.84 17.18
CA GLU A 102 -15.59 9.62 17.55
C GLU A 102 -17.11 9.82 17.60
N PRO A 103 -17.94 8.77 17.51
CA PRO A 103 -19.37 8.89 17.81
C PRO A 103 -19.65 9.13 19.30
N GLY A 104 -20.89 9.46 19.63
CA GLY A 104 -21.38 9.63 21.00
C GLY A 104 -21.03 10.99 21.62
N MET A 105 -20.71 11.98 20.79
CA MET A 105 -20.60 13.36 21.21
C MET A 105 -22.00 13.96 21.40
N SER A 106 -22.20 14.74 22.47
CA SER A 106 -23.36 15.63 22.63
C SER A 106 -22.93 17.10 22.53
N GLY A 107 -23.87 18.02 22.32
CA GLY A 107 -23.56 19.44 22.15
C GLY A 107 -22.93 19.74 20.78
N THR A 108 -21.99 20.68 20.77
CA THR A 108 -21.30 21.14 19.55
C THR A 108 -19.78 20.96 19.67
N LEU A 109 -19.10 20.87 18.54
CA LEU A 109 -17.65 20.86 18.48
C LEU A 109 -17.14 21.84 17.42
N VAL A 110 -16.27 22.74 17.81
CA VAL A 110 -15.45 23.55 16.91
C VAL A 110 -14.02 23.04 16.91
N ILE A 111 -13.44 22.85 15.73
CA ILE A 111 -12.04 22.47 15.56
C ILE A 111 -11.31 23.62 14.88
N ASP A 112 -10.39 24.25 15.59
CA ASP A 112 -9.52 25.30 15.05
C ASP A 112 -8.15 24.68 14.71
N ASN A 113 -7.94 24.40 13.43
CA ASN A 113 -6.69 23.82 12.94
C ASN A 113 -5.74 24.91 12.43
N TYR A 114 -4.72 25.24 13.20
CA TYR A 114 -3.59 26.08 12.77
C TYR A 114 -2.34 25.26 12.39
N GLY A 115 -2.33 23.97 12.74
CA GLY A 115 -1.25 23.04 12.42
C GLY A 115 -1.53 22.22 11.15
N GLU A 116 -1.11 20.96 11.18
CA GLU A 116 -1.26 20.04 10.08
C GLU A 116 -1.81 18.68 10.52
N ILE A 117 -2.88 18.24 9.84
CA ILE A 117 -3.50 16.94 10.03
C ILE A 117 -3.28 16.11 8.76
N GLN A 118 -2.59 14.98 8.90
CA GLN A 118 -2.15 14.14 7.78
C GLN A 118 -2.69 12.72 7.87
N GLY A 119 -3.15 12.18 6.75
CA GLY A 119 -3.35 10.75 6.57
C GLY A 119 -2.04 10.01 6.31
N TYR A 120 -2.00 8.71 6.62
CA TYR A 120 -0.84 7.87 6.28
C TYR A 120 -0.78 7.59 4.78
N GLY A 121 0.43 7.51 4.22
CA GLY A 121 0.64 7.14 2.84
C GLY A 121 0.41 5.64 2.66
N GLY A 122 -0.21 5.26 1.55
CA GLY A 122 -0.45 3.87 1.21
C GLY A 122 0.87 3.15 0.92
N SER A 123 1.04 1.94 1.45
CA SER A 123 2.05 1.00 0.96
C SER A 123 1.69 0.53 -0.45
N GLU A 124 2.62 -0.11 -1.15
CA GLU A 124 2.38 -0.97 -2.33
C GLU A 124 0.92 -1.49 -2.45
N ASN A 125 0.24 -1.16 -3.56
CA ASN A 125 -1.15 -1.54 -3.87
C ASN A 125 -2.20 -1.18 -2.79
N ARG A 126 -1.88 -0.37 -1.79
CA ARG A 126 -2.80 0.01 -0.71
C ARG A 126 -3.17 1.47 -0.78
N ASN A 127 -4.38 1.76 -0.31
CA ASN A 127 -4.90 3.11 -0.26
C ASN A 127 -4.13 3.97 0.74
N GLY A 128 -4.10 5.28 0.49
CA GLY A 128 -3.74 6.26 1.50
C GLY A 128 -4.83 6.37 2.58
N GLY A 129 -4.43 6.80 3.76
CA GLY A 129 -5.30 7.05 4.91
C GLY A 129 -5.94 8.43 4.86
N ASP A 130 -7.06 8.56 5.56
CA ASP A 130 -7.77 9.83 5.69
C ASP A 130 -7.06 10.75 6.71
N ALA A 131 -7.28 12.06 6.59
CA ALA A 131 -6.76 13.01 7.57
C ALA A 131 -7.77 13.28 8.70
N ILE A 132 -9.05 13.45 8.38
CA ILE A 132 -10.13 13.62 9.37
C ILE A 132 -11.26 12.65 9.07
N ILE A 133 -11.78 11.97 10.10
CA ILE A 133 -13.02 11.21 10.04
C ILE A 133 -13.99 11.80 11.07
N ALA A 134 -15.05 12.43 10.59
CA ALA A 134 -16.08 13.07 11.40
C ALA A 134 -17.30 12.17 11.54
N ASN A 135 -17.40 11.41 12.65
CA ASN A 135 -18.51 10.48 12.92
C ASN A 135 -19.57 11.05 13.88
N SER A 136 -19.43 12.30 14.31
CA SER A 136 -20.41 13.00 15.14
C SER A 136 -21.02 14.18 14.38
N ASP A 137 -22.23 14.55 14.79
CA ASP A 137 -22.95 15.71 14.31
C ASP A 137 -22.49 17.01 15.00
N ASN A 138 -22.95 18.15 14.49
CA ASN A 138 -22.75 19.50 15.02
C ASN A 138 -21.26 19.87 15.14
N VAL A 139 -20.50 19.52 14.11
CA VAL A 139 -19.06 19.78 14.00
C VAL A 139 -18.83 20.95 13.06
N ILE A 140 -18.00 21.89 13.48
CA ILE A 140 -17.45 22.96 12.64
C ILE A 140 -15.93 22.80 12.60
N ILE A 141 -15.35 22.70 11.40
CA ILE A 141 -13.91 22.61 11.19
C ILE A 141 -13.42 23.92 10.58
N ASN A 142 -12.72 24.72 11.37
CA ASN A 142 -12.04 25.93 10.93
C ASN A 142 -10.59 25.57 10.57
N ASN A 143 -10.30 25.44 9.28
CA ASN A 143 -8.97 25.13 8.82
C ASN A 143 -8.20 26.41 8.47
N HIS A 144 -7.21 26.76 9.26
CA HIS A 144 -6.23 27.83 9.00
C HIS A 144 -4.86 27.28 8.56
N GLY A 145 -4.56 26.03 8.94
CA GLY A 145 -3.34 25.32 8.57
C GLY A 145 -3.54 24.39 7.38
N ALA A 146 -3.28 23.10 7.57
CA ALA A 146 -3.43 22.12 6.50
C ALA A 146 -4.08 20.80 6.91
N ILE A 147 -4.88 20.25 6.00
CA ILE A 147 -5.51 18.93 6.10
C ILE A 147 -5.14 18.15 4.84
N ARG A 148 -4.42 17.05 4.98
CA ARG A 148 -3.81 16.33 3.85
C ARG A 148 -4.08 14.84 3.95
N SER A 149 -4.93 14.31 3.07
CA SER A 149 -5.08 12.85 2.99
C SER A 149 -3.84 12.21 2.41
N GLY A 150 -3.54 10.99 2.87
CA GLY A 150 -2.40 10.25 2.38
C GLY A 150 -2.53 9.91 0.89
N GLY A 151 -1.39 9.92 0.20
CA GLY A 151 -1.31 9.43 -1.17
C GLY A 151 -1.45 7.91 -1.23
N GLY A 152 -2.05 7.38 -2.29
CA GLY A 152 -2.13 5.93 -2.50
C GLY A 152 -0.77 5.33 -2.84
N GLY A 153 -0.54 4.07 -2.47
CA GLY A 153 0.67 3.36 -2.85
C GLY A 153 0.64 2.92 -4.32
N GLY A 154 1.79 2.95 -4.97
CA GLY A 154 1.95 2.52 -6.35
C GLY A 154 1.70 1.03 -6.55
N GLY A 155 1.38 0.67 -7.78
CA GLY A 155 1.05 -0.69 -8.19
C GLY A 155 2.27 -1.59 -8.38
N HIS A 156 2.14 -2.88 -8.09
CA HIS A 156 3.17 -3.88 -8.44
C HIS A 156 3.32 -3.98 -9.97
N GLY A 157 4.54 -3.96 -10.49
CA GLY A 157 4.82 -4.25 -11.89
C GLY A 157 4.47 -5.69 -12.26
N GLY A 158 4.10 -5.93 -13.52
CA GLY A 158 3.82 -7.28 -14.02
C GLY A 158 5.09 -8.09 -14.25
N ALA A 159 4.99 -9.43 -14.17
CA ALA A 159 6.10 -10.32 -14.50
C ALA A 159 6.32 -10.36 -16.02
N GLY A 160 7.58 -10.52 -16.44
CA GLY A 160 7.93 -10.74 -17.84
C GLY A 160 7.44 -12.09 -18.35
N GLY A 161 7.21 -12.18 -19.65
CA GLY A 161 6.87 -13.44 -20.31
C GLY A 161 8.03 -14.42 -20.36
N ARG A 162 7.74 -15.72 -20.40
CA ARG A 162 8.76 -16.78 -20.48
C ARG A 162 9.46 -16.77 -21.83
N GLY A 163 10.71 -17.23 -21.81
CA GLY A 163 11.52 -17.40 -23.01
C GLY A 163 11.93 -18.85 -23.23
N SER A 164 12.44 -19.12 -24.43
CA SER A 164 13.21 -20.31 -24.71
C SER A 164 14.26 -20.05 -25.79
N TYR A 165 15.33 -20.82 -25.78
CA TYR A 165 16.35 -20.76 -26.83
C TYR A 165 16.78 -22.18 -27.25
N PRO A 166 17.18 -22.37 -28.53
CA PRO A 166 17.75 -23.64 -28.99
C PRO A 166 19.03 -23.95 -28.23
N THR A 167 19.14 -25.19 -27.78
CA THR A 167 20.36 -25.78 -27.22
C THR A 167 20.51 -27.20 -27.75
N THR A 168 21.50 -27.93 -27.27
CA THR A 168 21.67 -29.36 -27.57
C THR A 168 21.85 -30.16 -26.28
N ILE A 169 21.36 -31.40 -26.28
CA ILE A 169 21.69 -32.37 -25.24
C ILE A 169 22.50 -33.52 -25.84
N ARG A 170 23.47 -33.99 -25.06
CA ARG A 170 24.24 -35.20 -25.37
C ARG A 170 23.65 -36.35 -24.59
N ASP A 171 23.04 -37.29 -25.30
CA ASP A 171 22.63 -38.56 -24.70
C ASP A 171 23.92 -39.36 -24.36
N GLY A 172 23.91 -40.09 -23.25
CA GLY A 172 25.02 -40.94 -22.85
C GLY A 172 25.37 -41.98 -23.92
N GLU A 173 26.59 -42.50 -23.86
CA GLU A 173 27.00 -43.59 -24.74
C GLU A 173 26.16 -44.85 -24.45
N GLN A 174 25.66 -45.47 -25.52
CA GLN A 174 24.90 -46.70 -25.46
C GLN A 174 25.56 -47.76 -26.35
N TYR A 175 25.54 -49.01 -25.89
CA TYR A 175 25.97 -50.15 -26.68
C TYR A 175 25.02 -51.32 -26.53
N SER A 176 24.52 -51.80 -27.67
CA SER A 176 23.82 -53.06 -27.82
C SER A 176 23.92 -53.46 -29.29
N LYS A 177 24.62 -54.56 -29.58
CA LYS A 177 24.80 -55.05 -30.95
C LYS A 177 23.43 -55.28 -31.60
N GLY A 178 23.26 -54.81 -32.83
CA GLY A 178 21.97 -54.80 -33.54
C GLY A 178 21.01 -53.66 -33.16
N ARG A 179 21.18 -52.98 -32.01
CA ARG A 179 20.25 -51.94 -31.54
C ARG A 179 20.85 -50.54 -31.39
N TYR A 180 21.96 -50.42 -30.68
CA TYR A 180 22.69 -49.17 -30.44
C TYR A 180 24.18 -49.42 -30.67
N HIS A 181 24.70 -49.16 -31.86
CA HIS A 181 26.12 -49.31 -32.12
C HIS A 181 26.56 -48.52 -33.34
N TYR A 182 27.84 -48.18 -33.36
CA TYR A 182 28.54 -47.63 -34.53
C TYR A 182 29.43 -48.76 -35.09
N TYR A 183 29.13 -49.22 -36.30
CA TYR A 183 29.82 -50.35 -36.95
C TYR A 183 30.76 -49.84 -38.03
N ILE A 184 31.99 -50.35 -38.02
CA ILE A 184 32.98 -50.09 -39.07
C ILE A 184 33.50 -51.43 -39.57
N PHE A 185 33.50 -51.63 -40.89
CA PHE A 185 34.06 -52.82 -41.53
C PHE A 185 34.62 -52.49 -42.91
N GLY A 186 35.93 -52.52 -43.05
CA GLY A 186 36.65 -52.03 -44.21
C GLY A 186 36.31 -50.56 -44.46
N SER A 187 35.74 -50.26 -45.63
CA SER A 187 35.29 -48.92 -46.02
C SER A 187 33.82 -48.64 -45.68
N LEU A 188 33.12 -49.57 -45.03
CA LEU A 188 31.73 -49.41 -44.62
C LEU A 188 31.66 -48.82 -43.21
N THR A 189 30.95 -47.71 -43.10
CA THR A 189 30.48 -47.18 -41.81
C THR A 189 28.97 -47.30 -41.75
N SER A 190 28.45 -47.87 -40.64
CA SER A 190 27.01 -47.96 -40.38
C SER A 190 26.70 -47.54 -38.95
N ILE A 191 25.57 -46.88 -38.74
CA ILE A 191 25.11 -46.45 -37.42
C ILE A 191 23.74 -47.05 -37.18
N TYR A 192 23.61 -47.76 -36.07
CA TYR A 192 22.35 -48.34 -35.60
C TYR A 192 21.87 -47.60 -34.36
N TRP A 193 20.60 -47.19 -34.38
CA TRP A 193 19.93 -46.57 -33.24
C TRP A 193 18.54 -47.16 -33.07
N ASN A 194 18.23 -47.61 -31.86
CA ASN A 194 17.01 -48.33 -31.50
C ASN A 194 16.61 -49.47 -32.47
N GLY A 195 17.59 -50.24 -32.97
CA GLY A 195 17.32 -51.41 -33.81
C GLY A 195 17.32 -51.12 -35.31
N GLN A 196 17.37 -49.85 -35.71
CA GLN A 196 17.33 -49.44 -37.11
C GLN A 196 18.70 -48.93 -37.57
N LYS A 197 19.12 -49.32 -38.78
CA LYS A 197 20.30 -48.75 -39.45
C LYS A 197 19.94 -47.37 -39.99
N ILE A 198 20.30 -46.33 -39.27
CA ILE A 198 19.96 -44.93 -39.58
C ILE A 198 20.96 -44.27 -40.53
N TYR A 199 22.14 -44.88 -40.70
CA TYR A 199 23.15 -44.44 -41.65
C TYR A 199 23.96 -45.63 -42.14
N SER A 200 24.30 -45.60 -43.42
CA SER A 200 25.16 -46.56 -44.08
C SER A 200 25.83 -45.84 -45.22
N ASN A 201 27.15 -45.82 -45.24
CA ASN A 201 27.89 -45.29 -46.37
C ASN A 201 29.05 -46.23 -46.71
N GLN A 202 29.09 -46.64 -47.96
CA GLN A 202 30.26 -47.28 -48.55
C GLN A 202 31.04 -46.17 -49.23
N HIS A 203 32.34 -46.10 -48.96
CA HIS A 203 33.27 -44.97 -49.21
C HIS A 203 33.56 -44.21 -47.93
N ALA A 204 34.69 -44.52 -47.30
CA ALA A 204 35.26 -43.70 -46.25
C ALA A 204 36.77 -43.61 -46.44
N ALA A 205 37.23 -42.47 -46.93
CA ALA A 205 38.39 -41.88 -46.31
C ALA A 205 37.95 -41.55 -44.86
N PHE A 206 38.58 -42.25 -43.90
CA PHE A 206 38.55 -42.06 -42.44
C PHE A 206 37.42 -42.66 -41.59
N HIS A 207 37.92 -43.28 -40.52
CA HIS A 207 37.34 -43.58 -39.21
C HIS A 207 36.63 -42.38 -38.55
N SER A 208 35.61 -41.80 -39.19
CA SER A 208 34.88 -40.63 -38.68
C SER A 208 34.38 -40.91 -37.27
N THR A 209 34.81 -40.08 -36.33
CA THR A 209 34.39 -40.18 -34.92
C THR A 209 32.98 -39.63 -34.71
N SER A 210 32.37 -39.03 -35.73
CA SER A 210 30.98 -38.58 -35.70
C SER A 210 30.35 -38.56 -37.10
N GLN A 211 29.02 -38.61 -37.15
CA GLN A 211 28.23 -38.46 -38.36
C GLN A 211 26.96 -37.65 -38.04
N ARG A 212 26.70 -36.62 -38.83
CA ARG A 212 25.45 -35.87 -38.76
C ARG A 212 24.40 -36.53 -39.66
N ILE A 213 23.22 -36.77 -39.09
CA ILE A 213 22.06 -37.36 -39.75
C ILE A 213 20.86 -36.46 -39.41
N GLY A 214 20.40 -35.69 -40.40
CA GLY A 214 19.46 -34.59 -40.16
C GLY A 214 20.01 -33.58 -39.15
N ASN A 215 19.25 -33.34 -38.07
CA ASN A 215 19.65 -32.42 -36.99
C ASN A 215 20.37 -33.11 -35.82
N ILE A 216 20.62 -34.41 -35.89
CA ILE A 216 21.28 -35.18 -34.84
C ILE A 216 22.70 -35.53 -35.27
N THR A 217 23.67 -35.35 -34.38
CA THR A 217 25.04 -35.81 -34.61
C THR A 217 25.32 -37.02 -33.74
N TYR A 218 25.61 -38.15 -34.36
CA TYR A 218 25.98 -39.40 -33.71
C TYR A 218 27.50 -39.46 -33.58
N TYR A 219 28.00 -39.90 -32.43
CA TYR A 219 29.43 -40.02 -32.15
C TYR A 219 29.77 -41.47 -31.90
N ARG A 220 30.88 -41.91 -32.50
CA ARG A 220 31.50 -43.19 -32.20
C ARG A 220 32.10 -43.11 -30.80
N GLY A 221 31.69 -44.02 -29.93
CA GLY A 221 32.14 -44.14 -28.56
C GLY A 221 33.23 -45.19 -28.40
N THR A 222 33.20 -45.83 -27.23
CA THR A 222 34.11 -46.88 -26.79
C THR A 222 34.03 -48.10 -27.71
N PHE A 223 35.18 -48.73 -27.96
CA PHE A 223 35.24 -49.96 -28.72
C PHE A 223 34.76 -51.16 -27.89
N HIS A 224 33.93 -52.03 -28.45
CA HIS A 224 33.39 -53.19 -27.74
C HIS A 224 33.79 -54.55 -28.33
N GLN A 225 33.83 -54.70 -29.65
CA GLN A 225 34.08 -56.00 -30.30
C GLN A 225 34.68 -55.83 -31.70
N GLY A 226 35.64 -56.68 -32.08
CA GLY A 226 36.31 -56.70 -33.40
C GLY A 226 37.80 -56.40 -33.30
N THR A 227 38.34 -55.63 -34.25
CA THR A 227 39.69 -55.04 -34.17
C THR A 227 39.58 -53.52 -34.29
N ALA A 228 40.53 -52.77 -33.75
CA ALA A 228 40.57 -51.32 -33.94
C ALA A 228 40.56 -50.97 -35.44
N GLY A 229 39.53 -50.25 -35.89
CA GLY A 229 39.29 -49.94 -37.32
C GLY A 229 38.27 -50.84 -38.01
N ASN A 230 37.98 -52.03 -37.47
CA ASN A 230 37.00 -52.99 -37.98
C ASN A 230 36.23 -53.63 -36.82
N GLY A 231 35.17 -52.98 -36.34
CA GLY A 231 34.42 -53.48 -35.20
C GLY A 231 33.22 -52.64 -34.79
N TYR A 232 32.63 -53.03 -33.67
CA TYR A 232 31.47 -52.41 -33.06
C TYR A 232 31.91 -51.49 -31.93
N TYR A 233 31.40 -50.27 -31.97
CA TYR A 233 31.63 -49.24 -30.97
C TYR A 233 30.30 -48.83 -30.34
N GLY A 234 30.35 -48.31 -29.12
CA GLY A 234 29.24 -47.61 -28.52
C GLY A 234 28.89 -46.40 -29.34
N VAL A 235 27.68 -45.90 -29.16
CA VAL A 235 27.16 -44.75 -29.88
C VAL A 235 26.52 -43.79 -28.89
N SER A 236 26.90 -42.52 -28.96
CA SER A 236 26.17 -41.43 -28.32
C SER A 236 25.61 -40.51 -29.39
N ARG A 237 24.67 -39.64 -29.01
CA ARG A 237 24.17 -38.62 -29.93
C ARG A 237 24.02 -37.27 -29.26
N VAL A 238 24.22 -36.22 -30.03
CA VAL A 238 23.87 -34.85 -29.68
C VAL A 238 22.68 -34.44 -30.53
N ARG A 239 21.60 -34.02 -29.88
CA ARG A 239 20.35 -33.63 -30.54
C ARG A 239 19.90 -32.24 -30.08
N PRO A 240 19.27 -31.44 -30.95
CA PRO A 240 18.71 -30.16 -30.57
C PRO A 240 17.58 -30.37 -29.56
N THR A 241 17.47 -29.44 -28.64
CA THR A 241 16.34 -29.27 -27.73
C THR A 241 16.17 -27.79 -27.44
N THR A 242 15.19 -27.41 -26.63
CA THR A 242 15.00 -26.04 -26.16
C THR A 242 15.25 -25.97 -24.66
N SER A 243 15.95 -24.93 -24.23
CA SER A 243 16.10 -24.59 -22.81
C SER A 243 15.10 -23.49 -22.46
N PRO A 244 14.18 -23.72 -21.52
CA PRO A 244 13.26 -22.69 -21.06
C PRO A 244 13.98 -21.66 -20.18
N THR A 245 13.47 -20.43 -20.18
CA THR A 245 13.93 -19.35 -19.31
C THR A 245 12.72 -18.64 -18.69
N ASN A 246 12.90 -18.19 -17.45
CA ASN A 246 11.85 -17.45 -16.75
C ASN A 246 11.87 -15.98 -17.16
N GLY A 247 10.68 -15.39 -17.22
CA GLY A 247 10.54 -13.95 -17.31
C GLY A 247 11.03 -13.27 -16.04
N GLY A 248 11.38 -12.00 -16.16
CA GLY A 248 11.84 -11.19 -15.04
C GLY A 248 10.71 -10.87 -14.07
N THR A 249 11.04 -10.71 -12.79
CA THR A 249 10.05 -10.32 -11.78
C THR A 249 9.63 -8.86 -11.96
N GLY A 250 8.36 -8.55 -11.72
CA GLY A 250 7.89 -7.17 -11.67
C GLY A 250 8.54 -6.36 -10.56
N GLY A 251 8.61 -5.04 -10.75
CA GLY A 251 9.11 -4.11 -9.73
C GLY A 251 8.07 -3.89 -8.62
N ALA A 252 8.56 -3.70 -7.38
CA ALA A 252 7.74 -3.23 -6.27
C ALA A 252 7.24 -1.80 -6.52
N GLY A 253 5.99 -1.53 -6.20
CA GLY A 253 5.34 -0.22 -6.22
C GLY A 253 5.82 0.68 -5.09
N GLY A 254 5.80 1.98 -5.34
CA GLY A 254 6.26 2.99 -4.39
C GLY A 254 5.26 3.29 -3.28
N ARG A 255 5.73 3.73 -2.11
CA ARG A 255 4.86 4.21 -1.03
C ARG A 255 4.33 5.62 -1.33
N GLY A 256 3.05 5.85 -1.05
CA GLY A 256 2.44 7.18 -1.09
C GLY A 256 2.99 8.14 -0.04
N GLN A 257 2.82 9.44 -0.26
CA GLN A 257 3.15 10.48 0.71
C GLN A 257 2.16 10.46 1.89
N GLY A 258 2.63 10.68 3.11
CA GLY A 258 1.86 10.46 4.32
C GLY A 258 2.46 11.03 5.59
N TYR A 259 1.72 10.91 6.69
CA TYR A 259 2.23 11.26 8.02
C TYR A 259 3.56 10.59 8.33
N GLY A 260 4.61 11.38 8.52
CA GLY A 260 5.99 10.91 8.71
C GLY A 260 6.58 10.14 7.52
N GLN A 261 5.96 10.22 6.34
CA GLN A 261 6.27 9.39 5.18
C GLN A 261 6.46 10.24 3.92
N GLY A 262 7.70 10.33 3.44
CA GLY A 262 7.99 10.85 2.11
C GLY A 262 7.44 9.91 1.02
N LYS A 263 7.03 10.50 -0.11
CA LYS A 263 6.68 9.77 -1.33
C LYS A 263 7.87 8.94 -1.81
N GLN A 264 7.60 7.71 -2.26
CA GLN A 264 8.57 6.84 -2.90
C GLN A 264 8.08 6.44 -4.29
N ASN A 265 9.00 6.37 -5.23
CA ASN A 265 8.74 5.88 -6.58
C ASN A 265 8.81 4.35 -6.63
N GLY A 266 8.15 3.76 -7.63
CA GLY A 266 8.23 2.32 -7.86
C GLY A 266 9.62 1.91 -8.35
N SER A 267 10.01 0.69 -8.01
CA SER A 267 11.27 0.10 -8.44
C SER A 267 11.18 -0.46 -9.86
N ALA A 268 12.34 -0.55 -10.51
CA ALA A 268 12.47 -1.17 -11.80
C ALA A 268 12.16 -2.69 -11.75
N GLY A 269 11.45 -3.20 -12.74
CA GLY A 269 11.31 -4.64 -12.93
C GLY A 269 12.65 -5.30 -13.30
N ARG A 270 12.83 -6.57 -12.93
CA ARG A 270 14.08 -7.30 -13.20
C ARG A 270 14.08 -7.86 -14.62
N THR A 271 15.27 -8.02 -15.20
CA THR A 271 15.44 -8.68 -16.51
C THR A 271 15.15 -10.17 -16.40
N GLY A 272 14.48 -10.74 -17.41
CA GLY A 272 14.29 -12.17 -17.54
C GLY A 272 15.54 -12.88 -18.06
N GLY A 273 15.47 -14.21 -18.17
CA GLY A 273 16.50 -14.98 -18.85
C GLY A 273 16.53 -14.74 -20.36
N ARG A 274 17.42 -15.44 -21.07
CA ARG A 274 17.56 -15.33 -22.54
C ARG A 274 16.21 -15.51 -23.24
N ASN A 275 15.88 -14.60 -24.16
CA ASN A 275 14.61 -14.54 -24.92
C ASN A 275 13.34 -14.40 -24.07
N ALA A 276 13.48 -14.20 -22.75
CA ALA A 276 12.36 -13.91 -21.87
C ALA A 276 12.17 -12.40 -21.71
N GLY A 277 10.97 -11.99 -21.34
CA GLY A 277 10.65 -10.59 -21.10
C GLY A 277 11.22 -10.09 -19.78
N ARG A 278 11.56 -8.79 -19.74
CA ARG A 278 11.80 -8.06 -18.48
C ARG A 278 10.48 -7.83 -17.75
N GLY A 279 10.49 -7.88 -16.41
CA GLY A 279 9.35 -7.44 -15.61
C GLY A 279 9.05 -5.95 -15.80
N GLY A 280 7.80 -5.57 -15.61
CA GLY A 280 7.37 -4.17 -15.64
C GLY A 280 7.83 -3.42 -14.40
N ASN A 281 7.99 -2.10 -14.50
CA ASN A 281 8.31 -1.25 -13.35
C ASN A 281 7.11 -1.15 -12.40
N GLY A 282 7.38 -1.06 -11.09
CA GLY A 282 6.36 -0.69 -10.13
C GLY A 282 5.88 0.74 -10.38
N GLY A 283 4.62 1.01 -10.05
CA GLY A 283 4.05 2.35 -10.12
C GLY A 283 4.58 3.24 -9.00
N ASN A 284 4.57 4.55 -9.21
CA ASN A 284 4.98 5.52 -8.19
C ASN A 284 3.91 5.70 -7.12
N GLY A 285 4.30 5.98 -5.88
CA GLY A 285 3.38 6.43 -4.86
C GLY A 285 2.73 7.78 -5.22
N GLY A 286 1.51 7.99 -4.76
CA GLY A 286 0.78 9.25 -4.87
C GLY A 286 1.36 10.32 -3.94
N THR A 287 1.21 11.58 -4.32
CA THR A 287 1.36 12.73 -3.39
C THR A 287 0.12 12.86 -2.52
N TRP A 288 0.09 13.85 -1.61
CA TRP A 288 -1.11 14.16 -0.83
C TRP A 288 -2.38 14.24 -1.68
N GLY A 289 -3.43 13.50 -1.31
CA GLY A 289 -4.67 13.43 -2.09
C GLY A 289 -4.57 12.77 -3.47
N GLY A 290 -3.41 12.23 -3.86
CA GLY A 290 -3.19 11.60 -5.16
C GLY A 290 -3.20 10.08 -5.11
N ASN A 291 -3.78 9.44 -6.13
CA ASN A 291 -3.72 7.99 -6.29
C ASN A 291 -2.28 7.53 -6.58
N GLY A 292 -1.97 6.28 -6.22
CA GLY A 292 -0.76 5.61 -6.68
C GLY A 292 -0.85 5.31 -8.18
N GLY A 293 0.29 5.37 -8.86
CA GLY A 293 0.38 4.98 -10.26
C GLY A 293 0.25 3.46 -10.44
N THR A 294 -0.32 3.03 -11.56
CA THR A 294 -0.38 1.61 -11.95
C THR A 294 1.02 1.06 -12.26
N GLY A 295 1.29 -0.17 -11.85
CA GLY A 295 2.50 -0.89 -12.25
C GLY A 295 2.46 -1.21 -13.74
N GLN A 296 3.61 -1.12 -14.41
CA GLN A 296 3.68 -1.40 -15.84
C GLN A 296 3.54 -2.90 -16.12
N THR A 297 2.98 -3.23 -17.28
CA THR A 297 2.96 -4.60 -17.82
C THR A 297 4.37 -5.11 -18.07
N GLY A 298 4.63 -6.38 -17.78
CA GLY A 298 5.88 -7.03 -18.13
C GLY A 298 6.04 -7.18 -19.64
N ALA A 299 7.27 -7.14 -20.15
CA ALA A 299 7.53 -7.38 -21.56
C ALA A 299 7.24 -8.84 -21.93
N ASN A 300 6.91 -9.09 -23.20
CA ASN A 300 6.73 -10.44 -23.72
C ASN A 300 8.08 -11.16 -23.82
N GLY A 301 8.07 -12.46 -23.56
CA GLY A 301 9.11 -13.35 -24.03
C GLY A 301 8.67 -14.02 -25.34
N ASN A 302 9.56 -14.80 -25.95
CA ASN A 302 9.21 -15.52 -27.19
C ASN A 302 8.33 -16.77 -26.96
N VAL A 303 8.00 -17.13 -25.72
CA VAL A 303 7.10 -18.25 -25.38
C VAL A 303 5.77 -17.77 -24.81
N SER A 304 5.77 -16.69 -24.03
CA SER A 304 4.54 -16.15 -23.46
C SER A 304 4.56 -14.63 -23.38
N HIS A 305 3.36 -14.05 -23.26
CA HIS A 305 3.20 -12.65 -22.93
C HIS A 305 3.63 -12.35 -21.49
N GLY A 306 4.02 -11.11 -21.21
CA GLY A 306 4.18 -10.62 -19.85
C GLY A 306 2.83 -10.36 -19.20
N SER A 307 2.77 -10.45 -17.87
CA SER A 307 1.55 -10.17 -17.12
C SER A 307 1.33 -8.66 -16.99
N VAL A 308 0.06 -8.25 -16.89
CA VAL A 308 -0.31 -6.87 -16.58
C VAL A 308 0.15 -6.51 -15.16
N GLY A 309 0.56 -5.26 -14.95
CA GLY A 309 0.84 -4.75 -13.61
C GLY A 309 -0.44 -4.41 -12.84
N HIS A 310 -0.34 -4.31 -11.53
CA HIS A 310 -1.48 -4.02 -10.66
C HIS A 310 -1.76 -2.51 -10.61
N GLY A 311 -3.03 -2.17 -10.39
CA GLY A 311 -3.45 -0.79 -10.11
C GLY A 311 -2.84 -0.29 -8.80
N GLY A 312 -2.48 0.98 -8.75
CA GLY A 312 -2.11 1.63 -7.50
C GLY A 312 -3.32 1.79 -6.57
N GLY A 313 -3.04 1.96 -5.27
CA GLY A 313 -4.05 2.31 -4.29
C GLY A 313 -4.61 3.71 -4.51
N ARG A 314 -5.84 3.93 -4.04
CA ARG A 314 -6.50 5.25 -4.07
C ARG A 314 -5.89 6.17 -3.01
N ALA A 315 -5.97 7.47 -3.23
CA ALA A 315 -5.73 8.44 -2.16
C ALA A 315 -6.75 8.26 -1.02
N GLY A 316 -6.36 8.70 0.18
CA GLY A 316 -7.32 8.88 1.27
C GLY A 316 -8.23 10.09 1.02
N ILE A 317 -9.21 10.27 1.91
CA ILE A 317 -10.13 11.41 1.95
C ILE A 317 -9.58 12.43 2.95
N ALA A 318 -9.56 13.71 2.59
CA ALA A 318 -9.05 14.74 3.48
C ALA A 318 -9.97 14.89 4.70
N ILE A 319 -11.28 14.97 4.45
CA ILE A 319 -12.30 15.05 5.48
C ILE A 319 -13.46 14.14 5.08
N ARG A 320 -13.68 13.07 5.84
CA ARG A 320 -14.87 12.21 5.72
C ARG A 320 -15.95 12.70 6.67
N LYS A 321 -17.12 13.09 6.15
CA LYS A 321 -18.27 13.65 6.88
C LYS A 321 -19.35 12.58 7.06
N ASN A 322 -19.12 11.64 7.97
CA ASN A 322 -20.12 10.63 8.30
C ASN A 322 -21.28 11.21 9.13
N GLY A 323 -21.03 12.27 9.92
CA GLY A 323 -22.07 13.04 10.60
C GLY A 323 -22.90 13.89 9.64
N HIS A 324 -24.17 14.08 9.96
CA HIS A 324 -25.17 14.82 9.21
C HIS A 324 -24.92 16.33 9.18
N SER A 325 -24.33 16.90 10.25
CA SER A 325 -24.02 18.35 10.35
C SER A 325 -22.53 18.59 10.59
N VAL A 326 -21.73 18.46 9.52
CA VAL A 326 -20.30 18.81 9.51
C VAL A 326 -20.06 19.98 8.55
N ALA A 327 -19.79 21.17 9.12
CA ALA A 327 -19.44 22.37 8.39
C ALA A 327 -17.92 22.56 8.33
N ILE A 328 -17.41 23.09 7.21
CA ILE A 328 -15.99 23.31 6.99
C ILE A 328 -15.78 24.75 6.55
N ASN A 329 -15.02 25.51 7.34
CA ASN A 329 -14.56 26.85 7.02
C ASN A 329 -13.08 26.76 6.68
N ASN A 330 -12.74 26.83 5.39
CA ASN A 330 -11.37 26.65 4.93
C ASN A 330 -10.70 27.98 4.55
N LEU A 331 -9.71 28.40 5.34
CA LEU A 331 -8.78 29.48 5.04
C LEU A 331 -7.35 28.96 4.77
N GLY A 332 -7.11 27.67 5.00
CA GLY A 332 -5.84 26.98 4.78
C GLY A 332 -5.84 26.05 3.56
N THR A 333 -5.01 25.00 3.61
CA THR A 333 -4.89 23.99 2.53
C THR A 333 -5.69 22.73 2.84
N ILE A 334 -6.41 22.21 1.84
CA ILE A 334 -6.99 20.86 1.85
C ILE A 334 -6.43 20.09 0.65
N ASN A 335 -5.68 19.02 0.90
CA ASN A 335 -5.21 18.09 -0.12
C ASN A 335 -5.97 16.76 -0.01
N GLY A 336 -6.84 16.48 -1.00
CA GLY A 336 -7.70 15.30 -1.03
C GLY A 336 -9.17 15.68 -1.09
N SER A 337 -10.04 14.69 -1.28
CA SER A 337 -11.49 14.92 -1.37
C SER A 337 -12.10 15.23 -0.01
N VAL A 338 -13.19 15.99 -0.02
CA VAL A 338 -14.13 16.09 1.10
C VAL A 338 -15.37 15.30 0.70
N ALA A 339 -15.72 14.29 1.47
CA ALA A 339 -16.83 13.38 1.16
C ALA A 339 -17.72 13.21 2.39
#